data_AF-A0A256ZWY5-F1
#
_entry.id   AF-A0A256ZWY5-F1
#
_cell.length_a   1.000
_cell.length_b   1.000
_cell.length_c   1.000
_cell.angle_alpha   90.00
_cell.angle_beta   90.00
_cell.angle_gamma   90.00
#
_symmetry.space_group_name_H-M   'P 1'
#
loop_
_entity.id
_entity.type
_entity.pdbx_description
1 polymer ?
#
loop_
_entity_poly.entity_id
_entity_poly.type
_entity_poly.pdbx_seq_one_letter_code
_entity_poly.pdbx_strand_id
1 'polypeptide(L)'
;MRTKYNIARHELIGLDVAVMRSRNKSQVGLKGKIVDETAKTIIIGLNGNAEKSKRRVIPKAGTIFRVALDKGKVDIDGDIILGRPEDRIKKKLKKM
;
A
#
# COMPACT_ATOMS: atom_id res chain seq x y z
N MET A 1 -14.25 -8.17 5.11
CA MET A 1 -14.18 -6.77 5.61
C MET A 1 -12.73 -6.44 5.95
N ARG A 2 -12.22 -5.33 5.41
CA ARG A 2 -10.84 -4.89 5.63
C ARG A 2 -10.74 -4.13 6.96
N THR A 3 -9.80 -4.52 7.82
CA THR A 3 -9.60 -3.92 9.14
C THR A 3 -8.12 -3.61 9.36
N LYS A 4 -7.82 -2.71 10.30
CA LYS A 4 -6.42 -2.40 10.66
C LYS A 4 -5.59 -3.63 11.07
N TYR A 5 -6.24 -4.69 11.55
CA TYR A 5 -5.58 -5.91 12.02
C TYR A 5 -5.29 -6.92 10.89
N ASN A 6 -6.08 -6.89 9.81
CA ASN A 6 -5.98 -7.88 8.72
C ASN A 6 -5.49 -7.29 7.40
N ILE A 7 -5.40 -5.96 7.27
CA ILE A 7 -5.10 -5.29 6.01
C ILE A 7 -3.76 -5.73 5.40
N ALA A 8 -2.75 -6.00 6.25
CA ALA A 8 -1.44 -6.47 5.82
C ALA A 8 -1.47 -7.88 5.17
N ARG A 9 -2.56 -8.63 5.32
CA ARG A 9 -2.81 -9.94 4.68
C ARG A 9 -3.99 -9.93 3.72
N HIS A 10 -4.61 -8.77 3.53
CA HIS A 10 -5.75 -8.60 2.64
C HIS A 10 -5.29 -7.95 1.33
N GLU A 11 -6.19 -7.99 0.35
CA GLU A 11 -6.06 -7.27 -0.90
C GLU A 11 -6.01 -5.74 -0.66
N LEU A 12 -4.97 -5.11 -1.20
CA LEU A 12 -4.72 -3.67 -1.14
C LEU A 12 -5.18 -2.94 -2.41
N ILE A 13 -5.32 -3.65 -3.53
CA ILE A 13 -5.75 -3.08 -4.82
C ILE A 13 -7.15 -2.46 -4.67
N GLY A 14 -7.34 -1.30 -5.28
CA GLY A 14 -8.58 -0.53 -5.25
C GLY A 14 -8.70 0.45 -4.08
N LEU A 15 -7.84 0.34 -3.06
CA LEU A 15 -7.87 1.23 -1.90
C LEU A 15 -7.21 2.56 -2.19
N ASP A 16 -7.74 3.63 -1.59
CA ASP A 16 -7.09 4.94 -1.62
C ASP A 16 -5.91 4.94 -0.65
N VAL A 17 -4.80 5.49 -1.13
CA VAL A 17 -3.52 5.45 -0.43
C VAL A 17 -2.81 6.80 -0.52
N ALA A 18 -2.08 7.14 0.54
CA ALA A 18 -1.16 8.25 0.59
C ALA A 18 0.23 7.78 1.09
N VAL A 19 1.30 8.28 0.48
CA VAL A 19 2.66 8.02 0.95
C VAL A 19 3.00 9.01 2.05
N MET A 20 3.10 8.53 3.29
CA MET A 20 3.39 9.37 4.47
C MET A 20 4.89 9.54 4.70
N ARG A 21 5.66 8.49 4.40
CA ARG A 21 7.13 8.47 4.49
C ARG A 21 7.67 7.57 3.39
N SER A 22 8.81 7.95 2.81
CA SER A 22 9.57 7.11 1.87
C SER A 22 11.05 7.45 2.00
N ARG A 23 11.92 6.49 1.66
CA ARG A 23 13.36 6.76 1.45
C ARG A 23 13.59 7.76 0.32
N ASN A 24 12.74 7.76 -0.69
CA ASN A 24 12.74 8.77 -1.74
C ASN A 24 11.76 9.90 -1.39
N LYS A 25 12.30 11.04 -0.99
CA LYS A 25 11.50 12.21 -0.54
C LYS A 25 10.53 12.72 -1.60
N SER A 26 10.83 12.57 -2.90
CA SER A 26 9.92 12.97 -3.98
C SER A 26 8.60 12.18 -4.03
N GLN A 27 8.55 11.03 -3.36
CA GLN A 27 7.35 10.20 -3.29
C GLN A 27 6.44 10.57 -2.12
N VAL A 28 6.95 11.31 -1.14
CA VAL A 28 6.16 11.70 0.04
C VAL A 28 5.05 12.65 -0.38
N GLY A 29 3.84 12.41 0.10
CA GLY A 29 2.66 13.20 -0.24
C GLY A 29 1.93 12.74 -1.52
N LEU A 30 2.47 11.78 -2.28
CA LEU A 30 1.74 11.17 -3.38
C LEU A 30 0.46 10.50 -2.86
N LYS A 31 -0.67 10.79 -3.52
CA LYS A 31 -2.00 10.30 -3.17
C LYS A 31 -2.68 9.74 -4.42
N GLY A 32 -3.46 8.68 -4.23
CA GLY A 32 -4.19 8.06 -5.32
C GLY A 32 -4.78 6.73 -4.93
N LYS A 33 -5.07 5.89 -5.93
CA LYS A 33 -5.63 4.56 -5.74
C LYS A 33 -4.56 3.50 -6.04
N ILE A 34 -4.50 2.44 -5.24
CA ILE A 34 -3.64 1.30 -5.54
C ILE A 34 -4.22 0.59 -6.76
N VAL A 35 -3.47 0.57 -7.86
CA VAL A 35 -3.90 -0.09 -9.11
C VAL A 35 -3.26 -1.46 -9.28
N ASP A 36 -2.12 -1.69 -8.65
CA ASP A 36 -1.39 -2.96 -8.74
C ASP A 36 -0.43 -3.12 -7.55
N GLU A 37 -0.05 -4.36 -7.25
CA GLU A 37 0.87 -4.73 -6.19
C GLU A 37 1.79 -5.87 -6.64
N THR A 38 3.10 -5.68 -6.50
CA THR A 38 4.09 -6.74 -6.72
C THR A 38 4.73 -7.18 -5.40
N ALA A 39 5.67 -8.12 -5.46
CA ALA A 39 6.42 -8.57 -4.29
C ALA A 39 7.07 -7.43 -3.48
N LYS A 40 7.55 -6.38 -4.17
CA LYS A 40 8.37 -5.32 -3.57
C LYS A 40 7.82 -3.92 -3.79
N THR A 41 6.81 -3.74 -4.64
CA THR A 41 6.30 -2.42 -5.02
C THR A 41 4.78 -2.36 -4.96
N ILE A 42 4.27 -1.15 -4.79
CA ILE A 42 2.87 -0.78 -4.95
C ILE A 42 2.80 0.22 -6.11
N ILE A 43 1.86 0.03 -7.02
CA ILE A 43 1.60 0.97 -8.10
C ILE A 43 0.39 1.83 -7.73
N ILE A 44 0.59 3.14 -7.68
CA ILE A 44 -0.43 4.12 -7.33
C ILE A 44 -0.85 4.88 -8.59
N GLY A 45 -2.14 4.84 -8.93
CA GLY A 45 -2.74 5.74 -9.91
C GLY A 45 -3.06 7.09 -9.27
N LEU A 46 -2.38 8.14 -9.71
CA LEU A 46 -2.52 9.49 -9.14
C LEU A 46 -3.88 10.11 -9.50
N ASN A 47 -4.41 10.94 -8.59
CA ASN A 47 -5.68 11.67 -8.78
C ASN A 47 -6.88 10.78 -9.13
N GLY A 48 -6.91 9.54 -8.62
CA GLY A 48 -7.98 8.57 -8.91
C GLY A 48 -7.96 8.02 -10.33
N ASN A 49 -6.96 8.38 -11.15
CA ASN A 49 -6.85 7.95 -12.54
C ASN A 49 -5.90 6.74 -12.65
N ALA A 50 -6.36 5.68 -13.32
CA ALA A 50 -5.63 4.43 -13.52
C ALA A 50 -4.83 4.38 -14.84
N GLU A 51 -4.81 5.44 -15.64
CA GLU A 51 -4.00 5.59 -16.86
C GLU A 51 -2.52 5.33 -16.57
N LYS A 52 -1.86 4.60 -17.46
CA LYS A 52 -0.44 4.24 -17.31
C LYS A 52 0.47 5.45 -17.10
N SER A 53 0.20 6.57 -17.78
CA SER A 53 0.97 7.82 -17.68
C SER A 53 0.93 8.46 -16.28
N LYS A 54 -0.11 8.17 -15.50
CA LYS A 54 -0.33 8.71 -14.14
C LYS A 54 -0.03 7.69 -13.05
N ARG A 55 0.55 6.54 -13.39
CA ARG A 55 0.98 5.53 -12.42
C ARG A 55 2.36 5.88 -11.85
N ARG A 56 2.50 5.72 -10.54
CA ARG A 56 3.77 5.81 -9.84
C ARG A 56 4.07 4.49 -9.14
N VAL A 57 5.26 3.97 -9.37
CA VAL A 57 5.75 2.75 -8.73
C VAL A 57 6.49 3.15 -7.46
N ILE A 58 5.98 2.70 -6.31
CA ILE A 58 6.51 3.03 -5.00
C ILE A 58 7.07 1.76 -4.36
N PRO A 59 8.33 1.75 -3.90
CA PRO A 59 8.89 0.62 -3.17
C PRO A 59 8.17 0.46 -1.83
N LYS A 60 7.88 -0.78 -1.45
CA LYS A 60 7.32 -1.12 -0.14
C LYS A 60 8.33 -0.84 0.97
N ALA A 61 9.56 -1.36 0.82
CA ALA A 61 10.59 -1.27 1.86
C ALA A 61 10.94 0.18 2.20
N GLY A 62 10.92 0.52 3.49
CA GLY A 62 11.20 1.87 3.98
C GLY A 62 10.14 2.92 3.61
N THR A 63 8.92 2.50 3.29
CA THR A 63 7.79 3.39 2.95
C THR A 63 6.62 3.14 3.89
N ILE A 64 6.03 4.22 4.41
CA ILE A 64 4.79 4.16 5.21
C ILE A 64 3.63 4.60 4.33
N PHE A 65 2.66 3.71 4.15
CA PHE A 65 1.45 3.93 3.36
C PHE A 65 0.25 4.15 4.27
N ARG A 66 -0.43 5.29 4.13
CA ARG A 66 -1.72 5.52 4.76
C ARG A 66 -2.83 5.07 3.84
N VAL A 67 -3.53 4.01 4.20
CA VAL A 67 -4.60 3.39 3.41
C VAL A 67 -5.95 3.74 4.00
N ALA A 68 -6.90 4.13 3.15
CA ALA A 68 -8.29 4.32 3.51
C ALA A 68 -9.04 2.99 3.52
N LEU A 69 -9.75 2.72 4.60
CA LEU A 69 -10.60 1.56 4.82
C LEU A 69 -12.04 2.03 5.08
N ASP A 70 -12.99 1.10 5.03
CA ASP A 70 -14.42 1.37 5.27
C ASP A 70 -14.69 2.08 6.60
N LYS A 71 -13.86 1.80 7.63
CA LYS A 71 -13.97 2.38 8.98
C LYS A 71 -12.74 3.20 9.37
N GLY A 72 -12.21 4.02 8.47
CA GLY A 72 -11.18 5.02 8.77
C GLY A 72 -9.91 4.86 7.96
N LYS A 73 -8.76 5.26 8.52
CA LYS A 73 -7.45 5.19 7.87
C LYS A 73 -6.47 4.41 8.73
N VAL A 74 -5.56 3.67 8.09
CA VAL A 74 -4.51 2.91 8.77
C VAL A 74 -3.16 3.17 8.11
N ASP A 75 -2.13 3.32 8.92
CA ASP A 75 -0.75 3.43 8.43
C ASP A 75 -0.14 2.03 8.41
N ILE A 76 0.39 1.65 7.26
CA ILE A 76 1.01 0.36 7.00
C ILE A 76 2.48 0.60 6.72
N ASP A 77 3.34 -0.04 7.53
CA ASP A 77 4.75 -0.15 7.20
C ASP A 77 4.93 -1.11 6.02
N GLY A 78 5.48 -0.60 4.92
CA GLY A 78 5.71 -1.37 3.72
C GLY A 78 6.64 -2.56 3.92
N ASP A 79 7.53 -2.54 4.92
CA ASP A 79 8.39 -3.68 5.26
C ASP A 79 7.57 -4.89 5.77
N ILE A 80 6.41 -4.66 6.39
CA ILE A 80 5.51 -5.72 6.88
C ILE A 80 4.84 -6.45 5.70
N ILE A 81 4.46 -5.69 4.67
CA ILE A 81 3.75 -6.18 3.47
C ILE A 81 4.69 -6.53 2.31
N LEU A 82 5.98 -6.74 2.58
CA LEU A 82 6.89 -7.39 1.64
C LEU A 82 6.45 -8.84 1.36
N GLY A 83 6.48 -9.20 0.08
CA GLY A 83 5.92 -10.44 -0.46
C GLY A 83 4.82 -10.16 -1.48
N ARG A 84 4.53 -11.12 -2.37
CA ARG A 84 3.40 -10.99 -3.30
C ARG A 84 2.07 -11.10 -2.53
N PRO A 85 0.96 -10.55 -3.04
CA PRO A 85 -0.35 -10.63 -2.38
C PRO A 85 -0.69 -12.05 -1.90
N GLU A 86 -0.47 -13.05 -2.75
CA GLU A 86 -0.73 -14.47 -2.47
C GLU A 86 0.16 -15.05 -1.35
N ASP A 87 1.41 -14.58 -1.24
CA ASP A 87 2.35 -15.03 -0.21
C ASP A 87 2.00 -14.43 1.16
N ARG A 88 1.45 -13.20 1.18
CA ARG A 88 1.06 -12.50 2.42
C ARG A 88 -0.06 -13.21 3.15
N ILE A 89 -0.95 -13.91 2.43
CA ILE A 89 -2.09 -14.62 3.03
C ILE A 89 -1.60 -15.67 4.05
N LYS A 90 -0.47 -16.34 3.80
CA LYS A 90 0.07 -17.40 4.66
C LYS A 90 0.95 -16.89 5.81
N LYS A 91 1.41 -15.65 5.76
CA LYS A 91 2.39 -15.08 6.70
C LYS A 91 1.78 -14.84 8.10
N LYS A 92 2.14 -15.62 9.11
CA LYS A 92 1.77 -15.35 10.51
C LYS A 92 2.38 -14.01 10.95
N LEU A 93 1.57 -12.96 11.02
CA LEU A 93 1.99 -11.69 11.62
C LEU A 93 2.27 -11.92 13.11
N LYS A 94 3.47 -11.59 13.58
CA LYS A 94 3.71 -11.40 15.02
C LYS A 94 2.76 -10.29 15.47
N LYS A 95 2.08 -10.49 16.61
CA LYS A 95 1.23 -9.46 17.24
C LYS A 95 2.00 -8.13 17.25
N MET A 96 1.41 -7.10 16.65
CA MET A 96 1.83 -5.70 16.83
C MET A 96 1.39 -5.23 18.20
#